data_AF-A0A8T5QNG1-F1
#
_entry.id   AF-A0A8T5QNG1-F1
#
_cell.length_a   1.000
_cell.length_b   1.000
_cell.length_c   1.000
_cell.angle_alpha   90.00
_cell.angle_beta   90.00
_cell.angle_gamma   90.00
#
_symmetry.space_group_name_H-M   'P 1'
#
loop_
_entity.id
_entity.type
_entity.pdbx_description
1 polymer ?
#
loop_
_entity_poly.entity_id
_entity_poly.type
_entity_poly.pdbx_seq_one_letter_code
_entity_poly.pdbx_strand_id
1 'polypeptide(L)'
;MTNKYWFRKRKGIFTKDMGYGWVPISKEGVICVVLYVLGILYIAYDLTGLKGNVAREDLFEFFASMILLLAVFIFIAAKKTKPEVNT
;
A
#
# COMPACT_ATOMS: atom_id res chain seq x y z
N MET A 1 -12.96 -16.36 -14.01
CA MET A 1 -13.50 -16.24 -12.63
C MET A 1 -12.71 -15.16 -11.92
N THR A 2 -13.25 -13.95 -11.79
CA THR A 2 -12.57 -12.84 -11.11
C THR A 2 -12.64 -13.08 -9.61
N ASN A 3 -11.50 -13.17 -8.95
CA ASN A 3 -11.47 -13.46 -7.52
C ASN A 3 -12.06 -12.27 -6.74
N LYS A 4 -13.16 -12.48 -6.02
CA LYS A 4 -13.92 -11.42 -5.34
C LYS A 4 -13.09 -10.71 -4.25
N TYR A 5 -12.13 -11.42 -3.68
CA TYR A 5 -11.27 -10.95 -2.59
C TYR A 5 -9.81 -10.96 -3.02
N TRP A 6 -9.13 -9.86 -2.77
CA TRP A 6 -7.72 -9.68 -3.12
C TRP A 6 -6.81 -9.78 -1.91
N PHE A 7 -7.33 -9.44 -0.72
CA PHE A 7 -6.57 -9.36 0.51
C PHE A 7 -7.21 -10.17 1.64
N ARG A 8 -6.38 -10.58 2.59
CA ARG A 8 -6.77 -11.10 3.91
C ARG A 8 -6.16 -10.21 4.98
N LYS A 9 -6.92 -9.86 6.03
CA LYS A 9 -6.35 -9.17 7.19
C LYS A 9 -5.41 -10.08 7.98
N ARG A 10 -4.27 -9.55 8.41
CA ARG A 10 -3.47 -10.13 9.50
C ARG A 10 -3.88 -9.45 10.81
N LYS A 11 -4.16 -10.27 11.83
CA LYS A 11 -4.43 -9.83 13.20
C LYS A 11 -3.46 -10.55 14.14
N GLY A 12 -2.70 -9.79 14.90
CA GLY A 12 -2.00 -10.27 16.09
C GLY A 12 -0.66 -9.60 16.34
N ILE A 13 -0.51 -9.05 17.55
CA ILE A 13 0.81 -8.75 18.16
C ILE A 13 1.44 -10.05 18.70
N PHE A 14 0.64 -11.11 18.90
CA PHE A 14 1.03 -12.38 19.55
C PHE A 14 0.77 -13.64 18.71
N THR A 15 0.52 -13.51 17.40
CA THR A 15 0.54 -14.66 16.47
C THR A 15 1.93 -14.73 15.82
N LYS A 16 2.38 -15.93 15.39
CA LYS A 16 3.68 -16.10 14.68
C LYS A 16 3.85 -15.14 13.49
N ASP A 17 2.74 -14.63 12.97
CA ASP A 17 2.62 -13.51 12.05
C ASP A 17 2.56 -12.16 12.81
N MET A 18 3.67 -11.70 13.39
CA MET A 18 3.71 -10.40 14.07
C MET A 18 3.40 -9.25 13.08
N GLY A 19 2.18 -8.72 13.08
CA GLY A 19 1.82 -7.55 12.29
C GLY A 19 0.33 -7.31 12.08
N TYR A 20 -0.06 -6.03 12.08
CA TYR A 20 -1.35 -5.56 11.56
C TYR A 20 -1.19 -5.21 10.08
N GLY A 21 -2.11 -5.68 9.24
CA GLY A 21 -2.10 -5.29 7.83
C GLY A 21 -2.91 -6.19 6.92
N TRP A 22 -2.66 -6.07 5.62
CA TRP A 22 -3.31 -6.83 4.56
C TRP A 22 -2.29 -7.67 3.81
N VAL A 23 -2.63 -8.92 3.55
CA VAL A 23 -1.81 -9.85 2.76
C VAL A 23 -2.53 -10.13 1.45
N PRO A 24 -1.87 -9.95 0.30
CA PRO A 24 -2.46 -10.33 -0.98
C PRO A 24 -2.64 -11.85 -1.03
N ILE A 25 -3.85 -12.29 -1.40
CA ILE A 25 -4.21 -13.70 -1.55
C ILE A 25 -4.61 -14.05 -3.00
N SER A 26 -4.72 -13.04 -3.87
CA SER A 26 -5.02 -13.19 -5.29
C SER A 26 -3.94 -12.53 -6.15
N LYS A 27 -3.90 -12.88 -7.44
CA LYS A 27 -2.98 -12.26 -8.41
C LYS A 27 -3.21 -10.76 -8.51
N GLU A 28 -4.47 -10.32 -8.48
CA GLU A 28 -4.86 -8.91 -8.50
C GLU A 28 -4.38 -8.17 -7.24
N GLY A 29 -4.44 -8.81 -6.07
CA GLY A 29 -3.87 -8.28 -4.84
C GLY A 29 -2.35 -8.09 -4.94
N VAL A 30 -1.63 -9.06 -5.51
CA VAL A 30 -0.19 -8.96 -5.76
C VAL A 30 0.12 -7.83 -6.73
N ILE A 31 -0.61 -7.72 -7.84
CA ILE A 31 -0.46 -6.62 -8.81
C ILE A 31 -0.68 -5.26 -8.14
N CYS A 32 -1.70 -5.13 -7.28
CA CYS A 32 -1.96 -3.91 -6.54
C CYS A 32 -0.80 -3.52 -5.62
N VAL A 33 -0.19 -4.49 -4.92
CA VAL A 33 1.02 -4.25 -4.11
C VAL A 33 2.21 -3.84 -4.98
N VAL A 34 2.41 -4.48 -6.13
CA VAL A 34 3.49 -4.12 -7.07
C VAL A 34 3.30 -2.69 -7.56
N LEU A 35 2.09 -2.30 -7.97
CA LEU A 35 1.79 -0.92 -8.40
C LEU A 35 2.01 0.09 -7.28
N TYR A 36 1.66 -0.25 -6.05
CA TYR A 36 1.94 0.59 -4.88
C TYR A 36 3.44 0.81 -4.67
N VAL A 37 4.25 -0.26 -4.74
CA VAL A 37 5.71 -0.16 -4.63
C VAL A 37 6.30 0.65 -5.78
N LEU A 38 5.84 0.44 -7.02
CA LEU A 38 6.27 1.24 -8.17
C LEU A 38 5.91 2.72 -8.01
N GLY A 39 4.74 3.03 -7.45
CA GLY A 39 4.34 4.40 -7.12
C GLY A 39 5.28 5.05 -6.11
N ILE A 40 5.71 4.31 -5.09
CA ILE A 40 6.71 4.80 -4.13
C ILE A 40 8.04 5.07 -4.81
N LEU A 41 8.54 4.12 -5.61
CA LEU A 41 9.80 4.29 -6.33
C LEU A 41 9.75 5.47 -7.30
N TYR A 42 8.62 5.68 -7.98
CA TYR A 42 8.42 6.81 -8.87
C TYR A 42 8.48 8.14 -8.11
N ILE A 43 7.76 8.26 -6.99
CA ILE A 43 7.75 9.49 -6.16
C ILE A 43 9.13 9.76 -5.56
N ALA A 44 9.86 8.72 -5.14
CA ALA A 44 11.22 8.84 -4.63
C ALA A 44 12.23 9.22 -5.73
N TYR A 45 12.07 8.68 -6.94
CA TYR A 45 12.88 9.03 -8.11
C TYR A 45 12.68 10.50 -8.50
N ASP A 46 11.43 10.98 -8.51
CA ASP A 46 11.11 12.38 -8.81
C ASP A 46 11.80 13.34 -7.83
N LEU A 47 11.78 13.02 -6.54
CA LEU A 47 12.45 13.82 -5.49
C LEU A 47 13.98 13.85 -5.65
N THR A 48 14.60 12.76 -6.12
CA THR A 48 16.07 12.62 -6.17
C THR A 48 16.68 12.93 -7.54
N GLY A 49 15.90 12.88 -8.62
CA GLY A 49 16.40 12.88 -9.99
C GLY A 49 16.52 14.26 -10.67
N LEU A 50 15.90 15.32 -10.13
CA LEU A 50 15.75 16.59 -10.87
C LEU A 50 16.25 17.86 -10.18
N LYS A 51 16.44 17.88 -8.86
CA LYS A 51 16.82 19.11 -8.14
C LYS A 51 17.99 18.87 -7.19
N GLY A 52 19.16 19.40 -7.55
CA GLY A 52 20.35 19.40 -6.68
C GLY A 52 20.17 20.17 -5.37
N ASN A 53 19.06 20.89 -5.20
CA ASN A 53 18.56 21.45 -3.95
C ASN A 53 17.09 21.06 -3.79
N VAL A 54 16.78 20.25 -2.78
CA VAL A 54 15.39 19.89 -2.45
C VAL A 54 14.75 21.08 -1.72
N ALA A 55 13.75 21.71 -2.33
CA ALA A 55 13.01 22.78 -1.67
C ALA A 55 12.05 22.20 -0.61
N ARG A 56 11.64 23.04 0.36
CA ARG A 56 10.62 22.64 1.35
C ARG A 56 9.29 22.27 0.68
N GLU A 57 8.97 22.95 -0.42
CA GLU A 57 7.77 22.70 -1.22
C GLU A 57 7.81 21.30 -1.85
N ASP A 58 8.97 20.88 -2.37
CA ASP A 58 9.16 19.53 -2.93
C ASP A 58 9.00 18.43 -1.86
N LEU A 59 9.46 18.69 -0.62
CA LEU A 59 9.24 17.76 0.50
C LEU A 59 7.76 17.66 0.87
N PHE A 60 7.04 18.79 0.89
CA PHE A 60 5.61 18.78 1.19
C PHE A 60 4.83 17.99 0.14
N GLU A 61 5.10 18.21 -1.15
CA GLU A 61 4.49 17.45 -2.25
C GLU A 61 4.82 15.96 -2.19
N PHE A 62 6.06 15.61 -1.84
CA PHE A 62 6.47 14.22 -1.60
C PHE A 62 5.68 13.56 -0.47
N PHE A 63 5.56 14.20 0.71
CA PHE A 63 4.80 13.62 1.82
C PHE A 63 3.29 13.56 1.52
N ALA A 64 2.74 14.58 0.87
CA ALA A 64 1.33 14.62 0.49
C ALA A 64 0.99 13.48 -0.49
N SER A 65 1.83 13.27 -1.52
CA SER A 65 1.65 12.18 -2.48
C SER A 65 1.84 10.80 -1.83
N MET A 66 2.77 10.64 -0.88
CA MET A 66 2.92 9.41 -0.09
C MET A 66 1.71 9.08 0.75
N ILE A 67 1.15 10.06 1.46
CA ILE A 67 -0.05 9.89 2.28
C ILE A 67 -1.25 9.54 1.39
N LEU A 68 -1.41 10.23 0.25
CA LEU A 68 -2.49 9.95 -0.70
C LEU A 68 -2.39 8.53 -1.26
N LEU A 69 -1.20 8.11 -1.69
CA LEU A 69 -0.97 6.76 -2.23
C LEU A 69 -1.25 5.69 -1.18
N LEU A 70 -0.82 5.91 0.07
CA LEU A 70 -1.11 5.03 1.19
C LEU A 70 -2.62 4.96 1.47
N ALA A 71 -3.32 6.08 1.47
CA ALA A 71 -4.77 6.14 1.70
C ALA A 71 -5.54 5.37 0.61
N VAL A 72 -5.14 5.51 -0.65
CA VAL A 72 -5.71 4.76 -1.79
C VAL A 72 -5.48 3.26 -1.62
N PHE A 73 -4.25 2.86 -1.26
CA PHE A 73 -3.94 1.45 -1.01
C PHE A 73 -4.77 0.87 0.13
N ILE A 74 -4.86 1.57 1.28
CA ILE A 74 -5.67 1.17 2.43
C ILE A 74 -7.15 1.04 2.04
N PHE A 75 -7.68 2.00 1.27
CA PHE A 75 -9.06 1.99 0.80
C PHE A 75 -9.35 0.75 -0.07
N ILE A 76 -8.50 0.46 -1.05
CA ILE A 76 -8.63 -0.72 -1.92
C ILE A 76 -8.50 -1.99 -1.09
N ALA A 77 -7.49 -2.08 -0.23
CA ALA A 77 -7.23 -3.25 0.59
C ALA A 77 -8.42 -3.54 1.50
N ALA A 78 -8.96 -2.53 2.18
CA ALA A 78 -10.15 -2.65 3.02
C ALA A 78 -11.39 -3.12 2.24
N LYS A 79 -11.66 -2.55 1.07
CA LYS A 79 -12.82 -2.91 0.21
C LYS A 79 -12.71 -4.31 -0.38
N LYS A 80 -11.50 -4.80 -0.64
CA LYS A 80 -11.21 -6.11 -1.26
C LYS A 80 -10.73 -7.16 -0.25
N THR A 81 -10.91 -6.89 1.05
CA THR A 81 -10.58 -7.82 2.13
C THR A 81 -11.62 -8.93 2.23
N LYS A 82 -11.16 -10.18 2.35
CA LYS A 82 -12.01 -11.32 2.72
C LYS A 82 -12.55 -11.13 4.15
N PRO A 83 -13.88 -11.21 4.37
CA PRO A 83 -14.46 -11.11 5.71
C PRO A 83 -13.93 -12.24 6.60
N GLU A 84 -13.60 -11.91 7.85
CA GLU A 84 -13.22 -12.90 8.85
C GLU A 84 -14.50 -13.64 9.29
N VAL A 85 -14.47 -14.97 9.20
CA VAL A 85 -15.51 -15.81 9.81
C VAL A 85 -15.08 -15.98 11.27
N ASN A 86 -15.79 -15.32 12.19
CA ASN A 86 -15.62 -15.58 13.62
C ASN A 86 -16.22 -16.98 13.89
N THR A 87 -15.38 -18.01 13.91
CA THR A 87 -15.68 -19.32 14.50
C THR A 87 -15.21 -19.33 15.94
#